data_AF-A0A848X220-F1
#
_entry.id   AF-A0A848X220-F1
#
_cell.length_a   1.000
_cell.length_b   1.000
_cell.length_c   1.000
_cell.angle_alpha   90.00
_cell.angle_beta   90.00
_cell.angle_gamma   90.00
#
_symmetry.space_group_name_H-M   'P 1'
#
loop_
_entity.id
_entity.type
_entity.pdbx_description
1 polymer ?
#
loop_
_entity_poly.entity_id
_entity_poly.type
_entity_poly.pdbx_seq_one_letter_code
_entity_poly.pdbx_strand_id
1 'polypeptide(L)'
;MSALIMPYPLYFQSDDFASPQDSDGEDETGRQENTDETQFGSPAGGYERELIDSVWQCAEEVVGNDPELWRKDEFGAWINRMDYGRRNSEFGWEICDMNTGGNSDLLALRPMQWQNYVDQMAALTQSRVTAHGLHNLRVVR
;
A
#
# COMPACT_ATOMS: atom_id res chain seq x y z
N MET A 1 11.64 -30.56 -14.94
CA MET A 1 10.33 -29.93 -14.66
C MET A 1 10.12 -30.09 -13.17
N SER A 2 10.50 -29.05 -12.40
CA SER A 2 10.59 -29.11 -10.94
C SER A 2 9.29 -28.63 -10.29
N ALA A 3 8.78 -29.49 -9.41
CA ALA A 3 7.94 -29.26 -8.24
C ALA A 3 6.94 -28.08 -8.25
N LEU A 4 5.66 -28.42 -8.42
CA LEU A 4 4.55 -27.74 -7.78
C LEU A 4 3.95 -28.70 -6.74
N ILE A 5 3.55 -28.14 -5.60
CA ILE A 5 2.55 -28.57 -4.60
C ILE A 5 3.10 -28.27 -3.19
N MET A 6 2.73 -27.10 -2.70
CA MET A 6 2.83 -26.71 -1.30
C MET A 6 1.66 -27.37 -0.54
N PRO A 7 1.88 -28.03 0.62
CA PRO A 7 0.78 -28.55 1.44
C PRO A 7 0.23 -27.47 2.37
N TYR A 8 -1.08 -27.17 2.23
CA TYR A 8 -1.89 -26.49 3.24
C TYR A 8 -2.05 -27.39 4.48
N PRO A 9 -1.93 -26.89 5.71
CA PRO A 9 -2.42 -27.60 6.88
C PRO A 9 -3.91 -27.32 7.13
N LEU A 10 -4.61 -28.41 7.42
CA LEU A 10 -6.04 -28.60 7.64
C LEU A 10 -6.52 -28.04 8.99
N TYR A 11 -7.77 -27.58 9.01
CA TYR A 11 -8.57 -27.33 10.23
C TYR A 11 -9.19 -28.63 10.79
N PHE A 12 -9.66 -28.56 12.05
CA PHE A 12 -10.38 -29.54 12.92
C PHE A 12 -9.49 -30.46 13.77
N GLN A 13 -9.65 -30.60 15.10
CA GLN A 13 -10.81 -31.04 15.93
C GLN A 13 -10.39 -30.75 17.41
N SER A 14 -11.08 -29.98 18.27
CA SER A 14 -12.26 -30.32 19.11
C SER A 14 -11.94 -30.37 20.62
N ASP A 15 -12.74 -29.62 21.38
CA ASP A 15 -13.25 -29.88 22.74
C ASP A 15 -12.27 -29.94 23.93
N ASP A 16 -12.21 -28.84 24.68
CA ASP A 16 -12.03 -28.90 26.14
C ASP A 16 -13.09 -28.01 26.82
N PHE A 17 -13.70 -28.58 27.86
CA PHE A 17 -15.03 -28.30 28.37
C PHE A 17 -14.83 -27.66 29.75
N ALA A 18 -15.11 -26.36 29.89
CA ALA A 18 -15.16 -25.71 31.19
C ALA A 18 -16.47 -24.94 31.36
N SER A 19 -17.23 -25.38 32.36
CA SER A 19 -18.60 -25.02 32.69
C SER A 19 -18.79 -23.58 33.21
N PRO A 20 -20.06 -23.08 33.24
CA PRO A 20 -20.42 -21.70 33.57
C PRO A 20 -20.78 -21.52 35.04
N GLN A 21 -20.58 -20.32 35.61
CA GLN A 21 -21.29 -19.82 36.79
C GLN A 21 -21.51 -18.30 36.69
N ASP A 22 -22.79 -17.95 36.52
CA ASP A 22 -23.59 -16.90 37.17
C ASP A 22 -22.91 -15.63 37.72
N SER A 23 -23.43 -14.45 37.37
CA SER A 23 -24.23 -13.60 38.29
C SER A 23 -24.44 -12.18 37.75
N ASP A 24 -25.72 -11.89 37.52
CA ASP A 24 -26.49 -10.64 37.58
C ASP A 24 -25.82 -9.27 37.82
N GLY A 25 -26.33 -8.27 37.08
CA GLY A 25 -26.76 -6.99 37.68
C GLY A 25 -26.32 -5.70 36.98
N GLU A 26 -27.28 -5.06 36.31
CA GLU A 26 -27.56 -3.59 36.37
C GLU A 26 -26.50 -2.62 35.78
N ASP A 27 -26.75 -1.47 35.16
CA ASP A 27 -27.89 -0.60 34.86
C ASP A 27 -27.40 0.39 33.76
N GLU A 28 -28.35 1.09 33.16
CA GLU A 28 -28.26 2.11 32.12
C GLU A 28 -27.08 3.09 32.19
N THR A 29 -26.55 3.49 31.03
CA THR A 29 -26.46 4.92 30.67
C THR A 29 -26.05 5.09 29.22
N GLY A 30 -26.95 5.67 28.43
CA GLY A 30 -26.64 6.23 27.13
C GLY A 30 -25.61 7.34 27.28
N ARG A 31 -24.45 7.12 26.67
CA ARG A 31 -23.55 8.17 26.22
C ARG A 31 -23.03 7.69 24.87
N GLN A 32 -23.68 8.12 23.79
CA GLN A 32 -23.06 8.00 22.48
C GLN A 32 -21.82 8.88 22.53
N GLU A 33 -20.69 8.23 22.70
CA GLU A 33 -19.37 8.80 22.54
C GLU A 33 -19.24 9.07 21.05
N ASN A 34 -19.47 10.32 20.65
CA ASN A 34 -18.96 10.85 19.41
C ASN A 34 -17.43 10.84 19.51
N THR A 35 -16.85 9.67 19.23
CA THR A 35 -15.45 9.50 18.87
C THR A 35 -15.23 10.32 17.62
N ASP A 36 -14.69 11.51 17.81
CA ASP A 36 -13.86 12.15 16.80
C ASP A 36 -12.64 11.24 16.63
N GLU A 37 -12.85 10.17 15.87
CA GLU A 37 -11.82 9.24 15.46
C GLU A 37 -11.00 9.93 14.36
N THR A 38 -10.21 10.91 14.81
CA THR A 38 -8.96 11.27 14.15
C THR A 38 -8.06 10.03 14.22
N GLN A 39 -8.32 9.08 13.33
CA GLN A 39 -7.67 7.78 13.24
C GLN A 39 -6.33 7.96 12.50
N PHE A 40 -5.34 8.48 13.22
CA PHE A 40 -3.93 8.28 12.87
C PHE A 40 -3.47 6.93 13.46
N GLY A 41 -3.53 5.87 12.65
CA GLY A 41 -3.04 4.53 12.99
C GLY A 41 -2.83 3.64 11.76
N SER A 42 -1.56 3.36 11.42
CA SER A 42 -1.04 2.52 10.32
C SER A 42 -1.49 1.03 10.34
N PRO A 43 -1.04 0.12 9.44
CA PRO A 43 -0.89 0.12 7.97
C PRO A 43 -1.57 -1.15 7.38
N ALA A 44 -2.90 -1.28 7.51
CA ALA A 44 -3.63 -2.45 6.98
C ALA A 44 -4.98 -2.11 6.30
N GLY A 45 -5.39 -0.83 6.36
CA GLY A 45 -6.43 -0.28 5.51
C GLY A 45 -5.76 0.39 4.32
N GLY A 46 -6.14 0.03 3.10
CA GLY A 46 -5.72 0.78 1.92
C GLY A 46 -6.01 2.27 2.09
N TYR A 47 -5.17 3.12 1.52
CA TYR A 47 -5.39 4.55 1.57
C TYR A 47 -6.78 4.91 1.04
N GLU A 48 -7.38 5.97 1.59
CA GLU A 48 -8.64 6.49 1.09
C GLU A 48 -8.52 6.82 -0.40
N ARG A 49 -9.59 6.59 -1.15
CA ARG A 49 -9.59 6.78 -2.62
C ARG A 49 -9.19 8.20 -2.99
N GLU A 50 -9.66 9.18 -2.23
CA GLU A 50 -9.34 10.60 -2.42
C GLU A 50 -7.85 10.91 -2.22
N LEU A 51 -7.21 10.23 -1.27
CA LEU A 51 -5.77 10.36 -1.05
C LEU A 51 -5.00 9.70 -2.20
N ILE A 52 -5.41 8.52 -2.64
CA ILE A 52 -4.81 7.86 -3.82
C ILE A 52 -4.95 8.74 -5.07
N ASP A 53 -6.12 9.36 -5.28
CA ASP A 53 -6.35 10.32 -6.36
C ASP A 53 -5.42 11.53 -6.25
N SER A 54 -5.30 12.12 -5.05
CA SER A 54 -4.45 13.28 -4.80
C SER A 54 -2.97 12.97 -5.05
N VAL A 55 -2.49 11.83 -4.55
CA VAL A 55 -1.11 11.39 -4.75
C VAL A 55 -0.85 11.04 -6.22
N TRP A 56 -1.81 10.42 -6.90
CA TRP A 56 -1.72 10.14 -8.33
C TRP A 56 -1.56 11.43 -9.16
N GLN A 57 -2.28 12.50 -8.78
CA GLN A 57 -2.16 13.80 -9.42
C GLN A 57 -0.76 14.41 -9.27
N CYS A 58 0.03 14.01 -8.27
CA CYS A 58 1.42 14.43 -8.13
C CYS A 58 2.39 13.72 -9.09
N ALA A 59 1.99 12.63 -9.76
CA ALA A 59 2.86 11.93 -10.71
C ALA A 59 2.99 12.70 -12.04
N GLU A 60 4.09 12.47 -12.76
CA GLU A 60 4.37 13.14 -14.03
C GLU A 60 3.45 12.62 -15.15
N GLU A 61 2.70 13.54 -15.78
CA GLU A 61 1.87 13.23 -16.94
C GLU A 61 2.72 13.02 -18.18
N VAL A 62 2.48 11.93 -18.91
CA VAL A 62 3.24 11.62 -20.12
C VAL A 62 2.48 12.05 -21.37
N VAL A 63 3.03 13.03 -22.08
CA VAL A 63 2.48 13.52 -23.35
C VAL A 63 2.38 12.38 -24.36
N GLY A 64 1.18 12.19 -24.92
CA GLY A 64 0.91 11.16 -25.93
C GLY A 64 0.34 9.85 -25.38
N ASN A 65 0.16 9.74 -24.06
CA ASN A 65 -0.59 8.65 -23.45
C ASN A 65 -1.75 9.19 -22.59
N ASP A 66 -2.66 8.31 -22.16
CA ASP A 66 -3.77 8.69 -21.29
C ASP A 66 -3.25 9.02 -19.87
N PRO A 67 -3.31 10.30 -19.42
CA PRO A 67 -2.76 10.72 -18.13
C PRO A 67 -3.59 10.21 -16.95
N GLU A 68 -4.81 9.72 -17.15
CA GLU A 68 -5.61 9.11 -16.08
C GLU A 68 -5.16 7.68 -15.78
N LEU A 69 -4.66 6.98 -16.80
CA LEU A 69 -4.23 5.59 -16.72
C LEU A 69 -2.72 5.45 -16.51
N TRP A 70 -1.94 6.30 -17.17
CA TRP A 70 -0.48 6.16 -17.28
C TRP A 70 0.25 7.44 -16.93
N ARG A 71 1.15 7.31 -15.97
CA ARG A 71 2.04 8.40 -15.53
C ARG A 71 3.44 7.86 -15.27
N LYS A 72 4.37 8.75 -14.94
CA LYS A 72 5.70 8.38 -14.47
C LYS A 72 5.91 8.79 -13.02
N ASP A 73 6.63 7.95 -12.29
CA ASP A 73 7.13 8.32 -10.97
C ASP A 73 8.28 9.34 -11.07
N GLU A 74 8.74 9.83 -9.91
CA GLU A 74 9.83 10.82 -9.83
C GLU A 74 11.17 10.32 -10.40
N PHE A 75 11.35 8.99 -10.49
CA PHE A 75 12.52 8.36 -11.10
C PHE A 75 12.33 8.10 -12.60
N GLY A 76 11.17 8.41 -13.15
CA GLY A 76 10.80 8.23 -14.54
C GLY A 76 10.34 6.81 -14.87
N ALA A 77 10.01 5.96 -13.91
CA ALA A 77 9.39 4.65 -14.13
C ALA A 77 7.92 4.79 -14.48
N TRP A 78 7.43 3.97 -15.41
CA TRP A 78 6.01 3.88 -15.73
C TRP A 78 5.21 3.32 -14.56
N ILE A 79 4.13 4.01 -14.23
CA ILE A 79 3.15 3.58 -13.25
C ILE A 79 1.76 3.56 -13.89
N ASN A 80 0.95 2.56 -13.54
CA ASN A 80 -0.41 2.41 -14.02
C ASN A 80 -1.41 2.57 -12.89
N ARG A 81 -2.42 3.43 -13.07
CA ARG A 81 -3.42 3.72 -12.03
C ARG A 81 -4.14 2.47 -11.52
N MET A 82 -4.42 1.52 -12.42
CA MET A 82 -5.15 0.28 -12.13
C MET A 82 -4.30 -0.78 -11.42
N ASP A 83 -2.98 -0.62 -11.42
CA ASP A 83 -2.01 -1.51 -10.76
C ASP A 83 -1.56 -0.98 -9.38
N TYR A 84 -2.39 -0.16 -8.74
CA TYR A 84 -2.14 0.30 -7.39
C TYR A 84 -2.03 -0.88 -6.40
N GLY A 85 -0.93 -0.92 -5.62
CA GLY A 85 -0.65 -2.00 -4.66
C GLY A 85 -0.26 -3.35 -5.29
N ARG A 86 -0.07 -3.41 -6.62
CA ARG A 86 0.27 -4.64 -7.33
C ARG A 86 1.77 -4.78 -7.55
N ARG A 87 2.46 -5.38 -6.57
CA ARG A 87 3.89 -5.70 -6.69
C ARG A 87 4.23 -6.77 -7.74
N ASN A 88 3.21 -7.45 -8.27
CA ASN A 88 3.36 -8.45 -9.33
C ASN A 88 3.23 -7.87 -10.75
N SER A 89 2.86 -6.58 -10.89
CA SER A 89 2.81 -5.89 -12.18
C SER A 89 4.09 -5.09 -12.41
N GLU A 90 4.59 -5.05 -13.64
CA GLU A 90 5.73 -4.20 -14.02
C GLU A 90 5.44 -2.71 -13.76
N PHE A 91 4.17 -2.31 -13.87
CA PHE A 91 3.69 -0.93 -13.73
C PHE A 91 3.00 -0.68 -12.38
N GLY A 92 3.10 -1.64 -11.46
CA GLY A 92 2.56 -1.48 -10.12
C GLY A 92 3.24 -0.36 -9.36
N TRP A 93 2.47 0.29 -8.50
CA TRP A 93 2.98 1.42 -7.73
C TRP A 93 2.34 1.47 -6.36
N GLU A 94 3.04 2.13 -5.45
CA GLU A 94 2.66 2.33 -4.07
C GLU A 94 2.90 3.79 -3.68
N ILE A 95 2.29 4.20 -2.57
CA ILE A 95 2.47 5.54 -2.04
C ILE A 95 3.67 5.49 -1.11
N CYS A 96 4.73 6.20 -1.49
CA CYS A 96 5.90 6.40 -0.66
C CYS A 96 5.76 7.72 0.09
N ASP A 97 5.92 7.70 1.41
CA ASP A 97 6.14 8.93 2.17
C ASP A 97 7.63 9.26 2.11
N MET A 98 7.98 10.38 1.48
CA MET A 98 9.37 10.86 1.43
C MET A 98 9.75 11.69 2.66
N ASN A 99 8.82 11.94 3.59
CA ASN A 99 9.14 12.69 4.80
C ASN A 99 9.94 11.84 5.79
N THR A 100 11.22 12.14 5.93
CA THR A 100 12.10 11.59 6.97
C THR A 100 11.72 11.99 8.41
N GLY A 101 10.73 12.89 8.61
CA GLY A 101 10.37 13.49 9.90
C GLY A 101 9.06 13.03 10.54
N GLY A 102 8.35 12.04 9.96
CA GLY A 102 7.15 11.44 10.57
C GLY A 102 5.85 12.22 10.46
N ASN A 103 5.83 13.39 9.79
CA ASN A 103 4.58 14.06 9.42
C ASN A 103 4.18 13.63 8.01
N SER A 104 3.19 12.76 7.89
CA SER A 104 2.68 12.32 6.58
C SER A 104 1.81 13.41 5.94
N ASP A 105 2.45 14.49 5.52
CA ASP A 105 1.79 15.53 4.73
C ASP A 105 1.52 14.99 3.32
N LEU A 106 0.34 15.29 2.76
CA LEU A 106 -0.01 14.94 1.38
C LEU A 106 1.05 15.43 0.37
N LEU A 107 1.74 16.52 0.70
CA LEU A 107 2.83 17.08 -0.11
C LEU A 107 4.12 16.25 -0.06
N ALA A 108 4.30 15.39 0.93
CA ALA A 108 5.44 14.48 1.04
C ALA A 108 5.16 13.09 0.44
N LEU A 109 3.87 12.75 0.27
CA LEU A 109 3.47 11.54 -0.39
C LEU A 109 3.77 11.62 -1.89
N ARG A 110 4.43 10.59 -2.41
CA ARG A 110 4.71 10.45 -3.84
C ARG A 110 4.26 9.09 -4.36
N PRO A 111 3.67 9.05 -5.56
CA PRO A 111 3.44 7.80 -6.24
C PRO A 111 4.79 7.27 -6.73
N MET A 112 5.15 6.07 -6.31
CA MET A 112 6.44 5.46 -6.64
C MET A 112 6.22 4.04 -7.14
N GLN A 113 6.96 3.64 -8.17
CA GLN A 113 6.92 2.27 -8.67
C GLN A 113 7.35 1.30 -7.52
N TRP A 114 6.68 0.16 -7.39
CA TRP A 114 6.83 -0.70 -6.20
C TRP A 114 8.28 -1.16 -5.93
N GLN A 115 9.08 -1.39 -6.97
CA GLN A 115 10.48 -1.77 -6.86
C GLN A 115 11.34 -0.59 -6.41
N ASN A 116 11.06 0.62 -6.92
CA ASN A 116 11.69 1.86 -6.45
C ASN A 116 11.35 2.12 -4.97
N TYR A 117 10.10 1.88 -4.57
CA TYR A 117 9.68 1.97 -3.17
C TYR A 117 10.46 0.98 -2.28
N VAL A 118 10.58 -0.28 -2.70
CA VAL A 118 11.36 -1.29 -1.97
C VAL A 118 12.84 -0.91 -1.87
N ASP A 119 13.43 -0.45 -2.98
CA ASP A 119 14.83 -0.01 -3.00
C ASP A 119 15.03 1.22 -2.09
N GLN A 120 14.06 2.16 -2.06
CA GLN A 120 14.06 3.33 -1.18
C GLN A 120 13.95 2.93 0.31
N MET A 121 13.06 1.99 0.65
CA MET A 121 12.91 1.45 2.02
C MET A 121 14.14 0.67 2.47
N ALA A 122 14.78 -0.05 1.54
CA ALA A 122 16.02 -0.77 1.79
C ALA A 122 17.26 0.13 1.79
N ALA A 123 17.11 1.44 1.54
CA ALA A 123 18.20 2.40 1.34
C ALA A 123 19.20 1.99 0.24
N LEU A 124 18.73 1.24 -0.76
CA LEU A 124 19.51 0.75 -1.90
C LEU A 124 19.48 1.75 -3.05
N THR A 125 20.16 2.88 -2.88
CA THR A 125 20.21 3.98 -3.87
C THR A 125 20.96 3.64 -5.18
N GLN A 126 21.60 2.47 -5.24
CA GLN A 126 22.37 2.01 -6.40
C GLN A 126 21.52 1.42 -7.51
N SER A 127 20.28 1.02 -7.21
CA SER A 127 19.36 0.45 -8.19
C SER A 127 18.13 1.32 -8.33
N ARG A 128 17.75 1.64 -9.56
CA ARG A 128 16.52 2.38 -9.86
C ARG A 128 15.83 1.82 -11.09
N VAL A 129 14.53 1.64 -11.00
CA VAL A 129 13.66 1.35 -12.14
C VAL A 129 13.35 2.65 -12.86
N THR A 130 13.51 2.66 -14.17
CA THR A 130 13.22 3.81 -15.04
C THR A 130 12.54 3.33 -16.32
N ALA A 131 11.65 4.14 -16.89
CA ALA A 131 11.02 3.84 -18.16
C ALA A 131 12.03 3.85 -19.30
N HIS A 132 12.05 2.78 -20.08
CA HIS A 132 12.79 2.67 -21.32
C HIS A 132 11.83 2.27 -22.46
N GLY A 133 11.35 3.27 -23.20
CA GLY A 133 10.29 3.08 -24.18
C GLY A 133 8.97 2.72 -23.51
N LEU A 134 8.46 1.51 -23.80
CA LEU A 134 7.19 1.00 -23.28
C LEU A 134 7.33 0.10 -22.04
N HIS A 135 8.56 -0.09 -21.57
CA HIS A 135 8.87 -1.03 -20.48
C HIS A 135 9.63 -0.33 -19.36
N ASN A 136 9.55 -0.89 -18.17
CA ASN A 136 10.36 -0.49 -17.02
C ASN A 136 11.64 -1.32 -16.97
N LEU A 137 12.79 -0.66 -16.99
CA LEU A 137 14.10 -1.31 -16.85
C LEU A 137 14.75 -0.92 -15.53
N ARG A 138 15.28 -1.91 -14.82
CA ARG A 138 16.12 -1.68 -13.64
C ARG A 138 17.54 -1.32 -14.09
N VAL A 139 17.96 -0.12 -13.74
CA VAL A 139 19.32 0.39 -13.97
C VAL A 139 20.08 0.31 -12.66
N VAL A 140 21.14 -0.48 -12.64
CA VAL A 140 22.09 -0.57 -11.52
C VAL A 140 23.27 0.35 -11.84
N ARG A 141 23.61 1.26 -10.92
CA ARG A 141 24.75 2.19 -11.02
C ARG A 141 25.90 1.79 -10.11
#